data_AF-A0A953TM80-F1
#
_entry.id   AF-A0A953TM80-F1
#
_cell.length_a   1.000
_cell.length_b   1.000
_cell.length_c   1.000
_cell.angle_alpha   90.00
_cell.angle_beta   90.00
_cell.angle_gamma   90.00
#
_symmetry.space_group_name_H-M   'P 1'
#
loop_
_entity.id
_entity.type
_entity.pdbx_description
1 polymer ?
#
loop_
_entity_poly.entity_id
_entity_poly.type
_entity_poly.pdbx_seq_one_letter_code
_entity_poly.pdbx_strand_id
1 'polypeptide(L)'
;TQYKGIWEPVSFNADVKLFDVFFTSPEEGWVAGGTTETRGGIILHTSDGGNHWDVPYGDPQSSDRGVHHLRFLDPAHGWAIQDTGSASRLLHTRDGQSWLLAGTMPEHATDYMFTSETTGVALKAGHILQTLDGGRTWRQVGECQVTAQVQGLARNLGCEWARLQFVTPQVGYAVGFNRQARNLAFVARTSDGGATWSLITSEVTDIPQDAFFLDERTGYLRVGAPNTGQIFKTTDGGGSWTGMAASPGARIQFADPEVGWAILYDKVSFTTDGGNRWNSRQYPFPARMNAFSLPRRDRGYVVGEHGMIYRYRIVPLDYAANGMIPAPLLSGIDSPLDSQTQQFVQQVQRMAQDVGVAPMSFTQATGATSPPSGDAAFSTGAAGSSPMAAGGMTIGGPFSGTIPGCPGITGVANGMSATGTMTASASSSMATSGTNGGGFTQDTSAAAATSGTSQGFVQDAGNFAGAPAAVSAGVSSGFVQTTNTAAATANAVSATVPQFVSKYRNLNLLMTGFQVATQMPSAASCLNQSFQALKHVKDPQSAMAAVTNIQYQMRGLVQMVRMAFQRR
;
A
#
# COMPACT_ATOMS: atom_id res chain seq x y z
N THR A 1 7.67 -1.02 25.78
CA THR A 1 6.26 -1.37 26.07
C THR A 1 5.95 -2.71 25.45
N GLN A 2 5.49 -3.68 26.25
CA GLN A 2 5.31 -5.07 25.82
C GLN A 2 3.93 -5.22 25.15
N TYR A 3 3.91 -5.77 23.93
CA TYR A 3 2.72 -6.06 23.14
C TYR A 3 2.67 -7.55 22.81
N LYS A 4 1.49 -8.09 22.51
CA LYS A 4 1.29 -9.47 22.01
C LYS A 4 0.47 -9.49 20.73
N GLY A 5 0.65 -10.53 19.92
CA GLY A 5 -0.24 -10.85 18.82
C GLY A 5 -1.44 -11.65 19.33
N ILE A 6 -2.61 -11.43 18.75
CA ILE A 6 -3.80 -12.25 18.99
C ILE A 6 -4.58 -12.44 17.69
N TRP A 7 -5.35 -13.51 17.62
CA TRP A 7 -6.53 -13.61 16.78
C TRP A 7 -7.76 -13.32 17.63
N GLU A 8 -8.59 -12.39 17.20
CA GLU A 8 -9.81 -11.98 17.88
C GLU A 8 -11.03 -12.34 17.03
N PRO A 9 -12.09 -12.94 17.62
CA PRO A 9 -13.30 -13.24 16.87
C PRO A 9 -14.05 -11.96 16.51
N VAL A 10 -14.44 -11.85 15.25
CA VAL A 10 -15.25 -10.78 14.66
C VAL A 10 -16.32 -11.40 13.74
N SER A 11 -16.84 -12.54 14.17
CA SER A 11 -17.68 -13.45 13.39
C SER A 11 -19.02 -12.84 12.98
N PHE A 12 -19.54 -13.31 11.85
CA PHE A 12 -20.91 -13.02 11.43
C PHE A 12 -21.87 -13.99 12.13
N ASN A 13 -22.94 -13.47 12.75
CA ASN A 13 -23.85 -14.26 13.57
C ASN A 13 -24.92 -14.97 12.73
N ALA A 14 -24.48 -15.84 11.82
CA ALA A 14 -25.33 -16.73 11.03
C ALA A 14 -24.56 -17.99 10.65
N ASP A 15 -25.28 -19.11 10.49
CA ASP A 15 -24.67 -20.35 10.03
C ASP A 15 -24.52 -20.35 8.50
N VAL A 16 -23.38 -19.81 8.04
CA VAL A 16 -23.01 -19.71 6.63
C VAL A 16 -21.58 -20.18 6.41
N LYS A 17 -21.28 -20.65 5.20
CA LYS A 17 -19.92 -20.96 4.75
C LYS A 17 -19.34 -19.72 4.09
N LEU A 18 -18.24 -19.21 4.63
CA LEU A 18 -17.52 -18.09 4.05
C LEU A 18 -16.41 -18.66 3.16
N PHE A 19 -16.46 -18.35 1.87
CA PHE A 19 -15.62 -18.99 0.84
C PHE A 19 -14.40 -18.14 0.47
N ASP A 20 -14.54 -16.81 0.52
CA ASP A 20 -13.44 -15.90 0.21
C ASP A 20 -13.55 -14.60 1.01
N VAL A 21 -12.42 -13.93 1.20
CA VAL A 21 -12.35 -12.67 1.94
C VAL A 21 -11.35 -11.74 1.26
N PHE A 22 -11.70 -10.46 1.17
CA PHE A 22 -10.84 -9.43 0.62
C PHE A 22 -10.97 -8.15 1.42
N PHE A 23 -9.88 -7.72 2.04
CA PHE A 23 -9.77 -6.42 2.68
C PHE A 23 -8.88 -5.51 1.85
N THR A 24 -9.39 -4.32 1.53
CA THR A 24 -8.62 -3.27 0.82
C THR A 24 -7.80 -2.45 1.82
N SER A 25 -8.23 -2.39 3.08
CA SER A 25 -7.50 -1.78 4.19
C SER A 25 -7.72 -2.57 5.49
N PRO A 26 -7.03 -2.25 6.59
CA PRO A 26 -7.29 -2.90 7.87
C PRO A 26 -8.74 -2.75 8.37
N GLU A 27 -9.50 -1.76 7.92
CA GLU A 27 -10.87 -1.47 8.37
C GLU A 27 -11.95 -1.81 7.32
N GLU A 28 -11.59 -1.76 6.05
CA GLU A 28 -12.52 -1.89 4.91
C GLU A 28 -12.37 -3.25 4.23
N GLY A 29 -13.43 -4.05 4.18
CA GLY A 29 -13.38 -5.38 3.58
C GLY A 29 -14.71 -6.05 3.28
N TRP A 30 -14.62 -7.10 2.48
CA TRP A 30 -15.75 -7.91 2.01
C TRP A 30 -15.48 -9.40 2.23
N VAL A 31 -16.55 -10.14 2.47
CA VAL A 31 -16.52 -11.60 2.59
C VAL A 31 -17.62 -12.18 1.72
N ALA A 32 -17.29 -13.16 0.88
CA ALA A 32 -18.25 -13.84 0.03
C ALA A 32 -18.52 -15.24 0.57
N GLY A 33 -19.77 -15.68 0.49
CA GLY A 33 -20.20 -16.93 1.08
C GLY A 33 -21.55 -17.43 0.60
N GLY A 34 -22.04 -18.44 1.30
CA GLY A 34 -23.42 -18.88 1.24
C GLY A 34 -23.75 -19.94 2.29
N THR A 35 -25.03 -20.24 2.50
CA THR A 35 -25.45 -21.30 3.42
C THR A 35 -24.87 -22.65 2.99
N THR A 36 -24.80 -22.91 1.68
CA THR A 36 -24.03 -24.00 1.08
C THR A 36 -23.39 -23.52 -0.22
N GLU A 37 -22.56 -24.36 -0.85
CA GLU A 37 -22.06 -24.14 -2.22
C GLU A 37 -23.19 -23.92 -3.24
N THR A 38 -24.39 -24.42 -2.95
CA THR A 38 -25.51 -24.42 -3.89
C THR A 38 -26.69 -23.56 -3.46
N ARG A 39 -26.62 -22.87 -2.30
CA ARG A 39 -27.73 -22.08 -1.75
C ARG A 39 -27.26 -20.91 -0.88
N GLY A 40 -28.10 -19.89 -0.80
CA GLY A 40 -27.96 -18.78 0.14
C GLY A 40 -26.77 -17.86 -0.15
N GLY A 41 -26.41 -17.65 -1.42
CA GLY A 41 -25.26 -16.80 -1.78
C GLY A 41 -25.35 -15.40 -1.19
N ILE A 42 -24.24 -14.93 -0.59
CA ILE A 42 -24.14 -13.63 0.08
C ILE A 42 -22.79 -12.96 -0.13
N ILE A 43 -22.78 -11.63 -0.03
CA ILE A 43 -21.59 -10.82 0.21
C ILE A 43 -21.83 -10.02 1.49
N LEU A 44 -20.88 -10.08 2.41
CA LEU A 44 -20.79 -9.26 3.61
C LEU A 44 -19.82 -8.10 3.37
N HIS A 45 -20.05 -6.96 4.03
CA HIS A 45 -19.18 -5.79 4.01
C HIS A 45 -18.94 -5.26 5.42
N THR A 46 -17.74 -4.73 5.66
CA THR A 46 -17.38 -4.00 6.88
C THR A 46 -16.59 -2.75 6.52
N SER A 47 -16.83 -1.68 7.28
CA SER A 47 -16.00 -0.46 7.27
C SER A 47 -15.30 -0.18 8.61
N ASP A 48 -15.37 -1.10 9.58
CA ASP A 48 -14.78 -0.94 10.92
C ASP A 48 -13.84 -2.09 11.34
N GLY A 49 -13.38 -2.88 10.38
CA GLY A 49 -12.51 -4.03 10.57
C GLY A 49 -13.24 -5.26 11.13
N GLY A 50 -14.52 -5.38 10.86
CA GLY A 50 -15.36 -6.54 11.18
C GLY A 50 -16.04 -6.49 12.54
N ASN A 51 -16.02 -5.35 13.26
CA ASN A 51 -16.85 -5.26 14.47
C ASN A 51 -18.34 -5.15 14.09
N HIS A 52 -18.64 -4.69 12.88
CA HIS A 52 -19.96 -4.78 12.25
C HIS A 52 -19.86 -5.33 10.82
N TRP A 53 -20.90 -6.05 10.40
CA TRP A 53 -21.01 -6.65 9.06
C TRP A 53 -22.39 -6.39 8.47
N ASP A 54 -22.42 -5.66 7.37
CA ASP A 54 -23.60 -5.42 6.54
C ASP A 54 -23.71 -6.50 5.44
N VAL A 55 -24.92 -6.72 4.91
CA VAL A 55 -25.18 -7.68 3.82
C VAL A 55 -25.61 -6.92 2.56
N PRO A 56 -24.66 -6.36 1.79
CA PRO A 56 -24.98 -5.58 0.58
C PRO A 56 -25.54 -6.42 -0.59
N TYR A 57 -25.36 -7.74 -0.57
CA TYR A 57 -25.84 -8.61 -1.64
C TYR A 57 -26.27 -9.98 -1.13
N GLY A 58 -27.38 -10.46 -1.68
CA GLY A 58 -27.86 -11.82 -1.48
C GLY A 58 -28.72 -12.00 -0.24
N ASP A 59 -29.15 -13.23 -0.04
CA ASP A 59 -29.95 -13.66 1.11
C ASP A 59 -29.57 -15.11 1.46
N PRO A 60 -29.14 -15.42 2.70
CA PRO A 60 -28.81 -16.77 3.14
C PRO A 60 -29.95 -17.79 2.94
N GLN A 61 -31.21 -17.35 2.88
CA GLN A 61 -32.37 -18.24 2.69
C GLN A 61 -32.69 -18.50 1.21
N SER A 62 -32.09 -17.74 0.29
CA SER A 62 -32.33 -17.86 -1.15
C SER A 62 -31.90 -19.22 -1.72
N SER A 63 -32.41 -19.53 -2.92
CA SER A 63 -31.95 -20.64 -3.74
C SER A 63 -30.73 -20.29 -4.61
N ASP A 64 -30.27 -19.04 -4.56
CA ASP A 64 -29.09 -18.62 -5.31
C ASP A 64 -27.84 -19.27 -4.73
N ARG A 65 -26.93 -19.75 -5.59
CA ARG A 65 -25.72 -20.43 -5.10
C ARG A 65 -24.72 -19.46 -4.50
N GLY A 66 -23.69 -20.05 -3.88
CA GLY A 66 -22.60 -19.33 -3.21
C GLY A 66 -21.92 -18.28 -4.10
N VAL A 67 -21.44 -17.23 -3.43
CA VAL A 67 -20.57 -16.22 -4.04
C VAL A 67 -19.12 -16.52 -3.63
N HIS A 68 -18.21 -16.43 -4.59
CA HIS A 68 -16.81 -16.83 -4.48
C HIS A 68 -15.89 -15.79 -5.13
N HIS A 69 -14.59 -15.92 -4.85
CA HIS A 69 -13.49 -15.27 -5.58
C HIS A 69 -13.65 -13.75 -5.69
N LEU A 70 -13.52 -13.05 -4.56
CA LEU A 70 -13.56 -11.59 -4.50
C LEU A 70 -12.28 -11.00 -5.10
N ARG A 71 -12.43 -9.94 -5.90
CA ARG A 71 -11.32 -9.15 -6.45
C ARG A 71 -11.67 -7.67 -6.39
N PHE A 72 -10.81 -6.84 -5.84
CA PHE A 72 -11.02 -5.39 -5.79
C PHE A 72 -9.82 -4.65 -6.34
N LEU A 73 -10.09 -3.52 -6.99
CA LEU A 73 -9.07 -2.53 -7.35
C LEU A 73 -8.88 -1.53 -6.21
N ASP A 74 -9.99 -1.16 -5.58
CA ASP A 74 -10.09 -0.16 -4.50
C ASP A 74 -11.40 -0.42 -3.72
N PRO A 75 -11.72 0.36 -2.68
CA PRO A 75 -12.94 0.15 -1.89
C PRO A 75 -14.27 0.30 -2.65
N ALA A 76 -14.28 1.00 -3.78
CA ALA A 76 -15.49 1.25 -4.56
C ALA A 76 -15.65 0.22 -5.69
N HIS A 77 -14.55 -0.25 -6.28
CA HIS A 77 -14.58 -1.08 -7.49
C HIS A 77 -14.11 -2.51 -7.22
N GLY A 78 -15.06 -3.46 -7.34
CA GLY A 78 -14.80 -4.88 -7.09
C GLY A 78 -15.71 -5.82 -7.85
N TRP A 79 -15.25 -7.06 -8.01
CA TRP A 79 -15.91 -8.15 -8.70
C TRP A 79 -16.00 -9.40 -7.83
N ALA A 80 -17.02 -10.20 -8.08
CA ALA A 80 -17.23 -11.49 -7.45
C ALA A 80 -17.86 -12.46 -8.44
N ILE A 81 -17.66 -13.76 -8.22
CA ILE A 81 -18.30 -14.81 -9.02
C ILE A 81 -19.43 -15.42 -8.21
N GLN A 82 -20.64 -15.48 -8.77
CA GLN A 82 -21.71 -16.31 -8.22
C GLN A 82 -21.94 -17.51 -9.13
N ASP A 83 -21.80 -18.71 -8.56
CA ASP A 83 -21.98 -19.93 -9.33
C ASP A 83 -23.45 -20.12 -9.73
N THR A 84 -23.67 -20.64 -10.93
CA THR A 84 -25.04 -21.00 -11.39
C THR A 84 -25.13 -22.44 -11.89
N GLY A 85 -23.99 -23.15 -11.95
CA GLY A 85 -23.88 -24.52 -12.45
C GLY A 85 -23.28 -24.60 -13.85
N SER A 86 -23.90 -23.93 -14.84
CA SER A 86 -23.43 -23.98 -16.24
C SER A 86 -22.58 -22.77 -16.65
N ALA A 87 -22.85 -21.58 -16.12
CA ALA A 87 -22.05 -20.38 -16.40
C ALA A 87 -22.14 -19.38 -15.24
N SER A 88 -21.05 -19.17 -14.51
CA SER A 88 -21.07 -18.34 -13.32
C SER A 88 -21.30 -16.86 -13.66
N ARG A 89 -22.13 -16.19 -12.87
CA ARG A 89 -22.40 -14.75 -12.97
C ARG A 89 -21.19 -13.98 -12.50
N LEU A 90 -20.82 -12.94 -13.24
CA LEU A 90 -19.85 -11.95 -12.78
C LEU A 90 -20.61 -10.78 -12.16
N LEU A 91 -20.48 -10.62 -10.85
CA LEU A 91 -21.01 -9.48 -10.10
C LEU A 91 -19.96 -8.37 -10.08
N HIS A 92 -20.41 -7.12 -10.02
CA HIS A 92 -19.56 -5.93 -9.95
C HIS A 92 -20.19 -4.86 -9.05
N THR A 93 -19.35 -4.17 -8.29
CA THR A 93 -19.70 -2.99 -7.48
C THR A 93 -18.91 -1.77 -7.94
N ARG A 94 -19.51 -0.58 -7.80
CA ARG A 94 -18.88 0.74 -8.11
C ARG A 94 -18.86 1.70 -6.93
N ASP A 95 -19.36 1.23 -5.78
CA ASP A 95 -19.46 2.00 -4.54
C ASP A 95 -19.11 1.14 -3.30
N GLY A 96 -18.77 -0.14 -3.48
CA GLY A 96 -18.54 -1.10 -2.40
C GLY A 96 -19.80 -1.57 -1.67
N GLN A 97 -20.96 -0.97 -1.96
CA GLN A 97 -22.21 -1.12 -1.21
C GLN A 97 -23.31 -1.79 -2.01
N SER A 98 -23.30 -1.64 -3.33
CA SER A 98 -24.28 -2.22 -4.24
C SER A 98 -23.62 -3.10 -5.28
N TRP A 99 -24.22 -4.27 -5.55
CA TRP A 99 -23.67 -5.27 -6.47
C TRP A 99 -24.67 -5.55 -7.59
N LEU A 100 -24.18 -5.46 -8.82
CA LEU A 100 -24.97 -5.67 -10.02
C LEU A 100 -24.33 -6.74 -10.90
N LEU A 101 -25.14 -7.40 -11.72
CA LEU A 101 -24.64 -8.32 -12.73
C LEU A 101 -23.87 -7.54 -13.81
N ALA A 102 -22.56 -7.75 -13.90
CA ALA A 102 -21.74 -7.20 -14.97
C ALA A 102 -21.83 -8.04 -16.24
N GLY A 103 -21.82 -9.37 -16.10
CA GLY A 103 -21.79 -10.27 -17.24
C GLY A 103 -21.73 -11.73 -16.81
N THR A 104 -21.27 -12.60 -17.71
CA THR A 104 -21.08 -14.02 -17.45
C THR A 104 -19.60 -14.36 -17.60
N MET A 105 -19.05 -15.09 -16.63
CA MET A 105 -17.68 -15.58 -16.72
C MET A 105 -17.55 -16.59 -17.87
N PRO A 106 -16.40 -16.65 -18.56
CA PRO A 106 -16.11 -17.74 -19.47
C PRO A 106 -16.32 -19.08 -18.75
N GLU A 107 -17.03 -20.01 -19.40
CA GLU A 107 -17.28 -21.34 -18.84
C GLU A 107 -15.94 -22.02 -18.49
N HIS A 108 -15.87 -22.60 -17.28
CA HIS A 108 -14.65 -23.20 -16.71
C HIS A 108 -13.45 -22.24 -16.57
N ALA A 109 -13.69 -20.95 -16.31
CA ALA A 109 -12.62 -20.04 -15.92
C ALA A 109 -11.93 -20.50 -14.62
N THR A 110 -10.60 -20.54 -14.60
CA THR A 110 -9.81 -21.02 -13.46
C THR A 110 -9.39 -19.90 -12.51
N ASP A 111 -9.11 -18.70 -13.03
CA ASP A 111 -8.83 -17.50 -12.26
C ASP A 111 -9.16 -16.25 -13.09
N TYR A 112 -9.30 -15.11 -12.43
CA TYR A 112 -9.51 -13.83 -13.10
C TYR A 112 -8.98 -12.66 -12.27
N MET A 113 -8.69 -11.57 -12.97
CA MET A 113 -8.27 -10.32 -12.35
C MET A 113 -8.61 -9.12 -13.22
N PHE A 114 -8.97 -8.01 -12.59
CA PHE A 114 -9.15 -6.72 -13.25
C PHE A 114 -7.95 -5.82 -12.94
N THR A 115 -7.57 -5.01 -13.93
CA THR A 115 -6.52 -3.97 -13.79
C THR A 115 -7.09 -2.55 -13.89
N SER A 116 -8.34 -2.43 -14.34
CA SER A 116 -9.18 -1.23 -14.28
C SER A 116 -10.66 -1.64 -14.27
N GLU A 117 -11.58 -0.68 -14.12
CA GLU A 117 -13.03 -0.94 -14.23
C GLU A 117 -13.47 -1.59 -15.55
N THR A 118 -12.69 -1.41 -16.61
CA THR A 118 -13.04 -1.91 -17.95
C THR A 118 -12.15 -3.07 -18.38
N THR A 119 -10.88 -3.08 -17.95
CA THR A 119 -9.87 -4.02 -18.42
C THR A 119 -9.63 -5.12 -17.40
N GLY A 120 -9.73 -6.36 -17.87
CA GLY A 120 -9.48 -7.54 -17.05
C GLY A 120 -9.09 -8.74 -17.88
N VAL A 121 -8.56 -9.75 -17.20
CA VAL A 121 -8.10 -11.00 -17.80
C VAL A 121 -8.69 -12.17 -17.03
N ALA A 122 -9.10 -13.20 -17.76
CA ALA A 122 -9.55 -14.47 -17.22
C ALA A 122 -8.76 -15.61 -17.86
N LEU A 123 -8.48 -16.64 -17.08
CA LEU A 123 -7.85 -17.86 -17.52
C LEU A 123 -8.92 -18.93 -17.73
N LYS A 124 -8.85 -19.68 -18.83
CA LYS A 124 -9.74 -20.81 -19.12
C LYS A 124 -8.95 -21.93 -19.77
N ALA A 125 -8.76 -23.04 -19.06
CA ALA A 125 -7.91 -24.15 -19.51
C ALA A 125 -6.54 -23.62 -19.99
N GLY A 126 -6.19 -23.80 -21.27
CA GLY A 126 -4.96 -23.26 -21.86
C GLY A 126 -5.07 -21.86 -22.46
N HIS A 127 -6.23 -21.23 -22.41
CA HIS A 127 -6.49 -19.93 -23.02
C HIS A 127 -6.43 -18.79 -22.01
N ILE A 128 -5.99 -17.63 -22.49
CA ILE A 128 -6.03 -16.35 -21.80
C ILE A 128 -7.04 -15.47 -22.53
N LEU A 129 -8.04 -14.98 -21.80
CA LEU A 129 -9.09 -14.10 -22.31
C LEU A 129 -8.95 -12.71 -21.71
N GLN A 130 -9.27 -11.68 -22.49
CA GLN A 130 -9.31 -10.30 -22.07
C GLN A 130 -10.71 -9.72 -22.24
N THR A 131 -11.12 -8.91 -21.26
CA THR A 131 -12.25 -7.98 -21.36
C THR A 131 -11.72 -6.55 -21.47
N LEU A 132 -12.43 -5.72 -22.23
CA LEU A 132 -12.24 -4.27 -22.30
C LEU A 132 -13.51 -3.49 -21.92
N ASP A 133 -14.54 -4.17 -21.42
CA ASP A 133 -15.85 -3.59 -21.10
C ASP A 133 -16.36 -3.98 -19.69
N GLY A 134 -15.45 -4.36 -18.78
CA GLY A 134 -15.76 -4.69 -17.39
C GLY A 134 -16.28 -6.12 -17.17
N GLY A 135 -16.05 -7.02 -18.14
CA GLY A 135 -16.44 -8.43 -18.08
C GLY A 135 -17.79 -8.72 -18.72
N ARG A 136 -18.32 -7.80 -19.52
CA ARG A 136 -19.53 -8.03 -20.32
C ARG A 136 -19.22 -8.96 -21.49
N THR A 137 -18.06 -8.77 -22.13
CA THR A 137 -17.56 -9.64 -23.20
C THR A 137 -16.10 -10.03 -22.99
N TRP A 138 -15.74 -11.22 -23.47
CA TRP A 138 -14.40 -11.79 -23.32
C TRP A 138 -13.87 -12.25 -24.67
N ARG A 139 -12.64 -11.86 -24.99
CA ARG A 139 -11.94 -12.24 -26.22
C ARG A 139 -10.66 -12.98 -25.89
N GLN A 140 -10.41 -14.11 -26.54
CA GLN A 140 -9.13 -14.81 -26.42
C GLN A 140 -7.98 -13.95 -26.98
N VAL A 141 -6.91 -13.83 -26.22
CA VAL A 141 -5.70 -13.03 -26.54
C VAL A 141 -4.42 -13.85 -26.45
N GLY A 142 -4.47 -15.01 -25.81
CA GLY A 142 -3.32 -15.90 -25.69
C GLY A 142 -3.75 -17.35 -25.55
N GLU A 143 -2.83 -18.25 -25.88
CA GLU A 143 -2.97 -19.69 -25.67
C GLU A 143 -1.62 -20.26 -25.28
N CYS A 144 -1.63 -21.20 -24.34
CA CYS A 144 -0.43 -21.91 -23.96
C CYS A 144 -0.13 -23.02 -24.96
N GLN A 145 0.90 -22.81 -25.76
CA GLN A 145 1.44 -23.81 -26.68
C GLN A 145 2.96 -23.88 -26.52
N VAL A 146 3.47 -25.06 -26.16
CA VAL A 146 4.90 -25.27 -25.87
C VAL A 146 5.46 -26.42 -26.65
N THR A 147 6.70 -26.25 -27.11
CA THR A 147 7.49 -27.37 -27.63
C THR A 147 8.36 -27.91 -26.50
N ALA A 148 8.10 -29.13 -26.05
CA ALA A 148 8.86 -29.80 -25.00
C ALA A 148 9.31 -31.20 -25.42
N GLN A 149 10.44 -31.64 -24.85
CA GLN A 149 10.95 -32.99 -25.08
C GLN A 149 10.21 -34.00 -24.20
N VAL A 150 9.37 -34.84 -24.80
CA VAL A 150 8.64 -35.90 -24.11
C VAL A 150 9.14 -37.23 -24.64
N GLN A 151 9.76 -38.04 -23.77
CA GLN A 151 10.33 -39.34 -24.12
C GLN A 151 11.38 -39.25 -25.26
N GLY A 152 12.16 -38.17 -25.30
CA GLY A 152 13.21 -37.95 -26.30
C GLY A 152 12.72 -37.41 -27.65
N LEU A 153 11.44 -37.02 -27.77
CA LEU A 153 10.87 -36.41 -28.97
C LEU A 153 10.32 -35.02 -28.67
N ALA A 154 10.59 -34.06 -29.56
CA ALA A 154 9.96 -32.74 -29.52
C ALA A 154 8.47 -32.88 -29.84
N ARG A 155 7.61 -32.45 -28.91
CA ARG A 155 6.15 -32.43 -29.09
C ARG A 155 5.61 -31.04 -28.79
N ASN A 156 4.62 -30.61 -29.56
CA ASN A 156 3.81 -29.45 -29.24
C ASN A 156 2.72 -29.87 -28.25
N LEU A 157 2.68 -29.20 -27.11
CA LEU A 157 1.79 -29.50 -26.00
C LEU A 157 1.01 -28.23 -25.64
N GLY A 158 -0.29 -28.37 -25.38
CA GLY A 158 -1.04 -27.33 -24.67
C GLY A 158 -0.65 -27.28 -23.20
N CYS A 159 -1.06 -26.28 -22.44
CA CYS A 159 -0.96 -26.32 -20.97
C CYS A 159 -2.25 -25.86 -20.30
N GLU A 160 -2.38 -26.10 -18.99
CA GLU A 160 -3.50 -25.66 -18.17
C GLU A 160 -3.03 -24.51 -17.27
N TRP A 161 -3.68 -23.35 -17.35
CA TRP A 161 -3.41 -22.21 -16.49
C TRP A 161 -4.10 -22.37 -15.14
N ALA A 162 -3.33 -22.17 -14.06
CA ALA A 162 -3.79 -22.36 -12.69
C ALA A 162 -4.01 -21.04 -11.95
N ARG A 163 -3.17 -20.03 -12.17
CA ARG A 163 -3.21 -18.75 -11.44
C ARG A 163 -2.83 -17.57 -12.29
N LEU A 164 -3.47 -16.44 -11.98
CA LEU A 164 -3.23 -15.15 -12.60
C LEU A 164 -2.92 -14.12 -11.52
N GLN A 165 -1.92 -13.28 -11.79
CA GLN A 165 -1.68 -12.09 -10.97
C GLN A 165 -1.14 -10.96 -11.82
N PHE A 166 -1.70 -9.76 -11.69
CA PHE A 166 -1.01 -8.54 -12.13
C PHE A 166 -0.29 -7.87 -10.98
N VAL A 167 0.94 -7.47 -11.25
CA VAL A 167 1.80 -6.72 -10.33
C VAL A 167 1.64 -5.23 -10.59
N THR A 168 1.42 -4.83 -11.85
CA THR A 168 1.03 -3.47 -12.22
C THR A 168 -0.11 -3.54 -13.23
N PRO A 169 -0.84 -2.45 -13.53
CA PRO A 169 -1.91 -2.52 -14.51
C PRO A 169 -1.46 -3.01 -15.89
N GLN A 170 -0.14 -2.95 -16.16
CA GLN A 170 0.46 -3.41 -17.40
C GLN A 170 1.21 -4.73 -17.29
N VAL A 171 1.82 -5.03 -16.15
CA VAL A 171 2.67 -6.21 -15.97
C VAL A 171 1.96 -7.27 -15.14
N GLY A 172 1.81 -8.46 -15.70
CA GLY A 172 1.18 -9.59 -15.04
C GLY A 172 1.77 -10.93 -15.44
N TYR A 173 1.44 -11.95 -14.65
CA TYR A 173 1.94 -13.31 -14.75
C TYR A 173 0.77 -14.28 -14.69
N ALA A 174 0.80 -15.28 -15.57
CA ALA A 174 -0.04 -16.47 -15.47
C ALA A 174 0.88 -17.66 -15.26
N VAL A 175 0.55 -18.55 -14.32
CA VAL A 175 1.31 -19.79 -14.10
C VAL A 175 0.43 -21.00 -14.37
N GLY A 176 1.01 -22.01 -14.98
CA GLY A 176 0.30 -23.20 -15.45
C GLY A 176 1.20 -24.40 -15.54
N PHE A 177 0.67 -25.52 -16.00
CA PHE A 177 1.40 -26.78 -16.11
C PHE A 177 0.92 -27.64 -17.27
N ASN A 178 1.75 -28.59 -17.68
CA ASN A 178 1.35 -29.64 -18.62
C ASN A 178 1.53 -31.03 -18.01
N ARG A 179 0.45 -31.82 -17.97
CA ARG A 179 0.46 -33.18 -17.42
C ARG A 179 1.29 -34.18 -18.22
N GLN A 180 1.44 -33.98 -19.53
CA GLN A 180 2.17 -34.87 -20.44
C GLN A 180 3.70 -34.68 -20.35
N ALA A 181 4.15 -33.51 -19.91
CA ALA A 181 5.55 -33.13 -19.71
C ALA A 181 5.93 -33.20 -18.23
N ARG A 182 5.53 -34.28 -17.53
CA ARG A 182 5.84 -34.51 -16.10
C ARG A 182 5.44 -33.35 -15.17
N ASN A 183 4.31 -32.71 -15.43
CA ASN A 183 3.84 -31.52 -14.70
C ASN A 183 4.85 -30.37 -14.72
N LEU A 184 5.58 -30.17 -15.83
CA LEU A 184 6.44 -29.00 -16.00
C LEU A 184 5.61 -27.72 -15.84
N ALA A 185 6.09 -26.82 -14.99
CA ALA A 185 5.48 -25.52 -14.77
C ALA A 185 5.83 -24.55 -15.91
N PHE A 186 4.87 -23.74 -16.29
CA PHE A 186 5.03 -22.66 -17.26
C PHE A 186 4.62 -21.34 -16.63
N VAL A 187 5.30 -20.28 -17.04
CA VAL A 187 4.99 -18.91 -16.66
C VAL A 187 4.74 -18.14 -17.95
N ALA A 188 3.60 -17.47 -18.10
CA ALA A 188 3.42 -16.44 -19.11
C ALA A 188 3.52 -15.08 -18.45
N ARG A 189 4.13 -14.11 -19.14
CA ARG A 189 4.24 -12.72 -18.70
C ARG A 189 3.60 -11.79 -19.73
N THR A 190 2.89 -10.79 -19.25
CA THR A 190 2.45 -9.64 -20.06
C THR A 190 3.14 -8.36 -19.58
N SER A 191 3.26 -7.38 -20.46
CA SER A 191 3.71 -6.01 -20.14
C SER A 191 2.83 -4.93 -20.76
N ASP A 192 1.64 -5.31 -21.26
CA ASP A 192 0.69 -4.44 -21.97
C ASP A 192 -0.75 -4.64 -21.46
N GLY A 193 -0.90 -5.00 -20.18
CA GLY A 193 -2.22 -5.13 -19.54
C GLY A 193 -2.96 -6.38 -19.95
N GLY A 194 -2.23 -7.41 -20.39
CA GLY A 194 -2.77 -8.69 -20.81
C GLY A 194 -3.23 -8.75 -22.25
N ALA A 195 -2.90 -7.76 -23.08
CA ALA A 195 -3.22 -7.78 -24.51
C ALA A 195 -2.33 -8.80 -25.26
N THR A 196 -1.07 -8.94 -24.87
CA THR A 196 -0.14 -9.96 -25.36
C THR A 196 0.61 -10.64 -24.22
N TRP A 197 1.02 -11.89 -24.44
CA TRP A 197 1.67 -12.73 -23.44
C TRP A 197 2.88 -13.44 -24.03
N SER A 198 4.03 -13.34 -23.37
CA SER A 198 5.24 -14.08 -23.69
C SER A 198 5.39 -15.26 -22.73
N LEU A 199 5.74 -16.43 -23.27
CA LEU A 199 5.93 -17.62 -22.46
C LEU A 199 7.37 -17.76 -21.99
N ILE A 200 7.51 -18.11 -20.72
CA ILE A 200 8.75 -18.39 -20.00
C ILE A 200 8.66 -19.83 -19.49
N THR A 201 9.54 -20.70 -20.00
CA THR A 201 9.64 -22.07 -19.51
C THR A 201 10.38 -22.07 -18.17
N SER A 202 9.80 -22.71 -17.16
CA SER A 202 10.43 -22.88 -15.86
C SER A 202 11.10 -24.26 -15.75
N GLU A 203 12.13 -24.36 -14.93
CA GLU A 203 12.75 -25.63 -14.55
C GLU A 203 11.96 -26.39 -13.45
N VAL A 204 10.92 -25.77 -12.90
CA VAL A 204 10.10 -26.34 -11.82
C VAL A 204 9.19 -27.44 -12.36
N THR A 205 9.26 -28.62 -11.75
CA THR A 205 8.45 -29.79 -12.11
C THR A 205 7.52 -30.20 -10.97
N ASP A 206 6.31 -29.67 -10.96
CA ASP A 206 5.11 -30.16 -10.25
C ASP A 206 3.96 -29.19 -10.58
N ILE A 207 2.72 -29.52 -10.20
CA ILE A 207 1.52 -28.74 -10.50
C ILE A 207 1.51 -27.44 -9.68
N PRO A 208 1.56 -26.24 -10.29
CA PRO A 208 1.33 -24.98 -9.62
C PRO A 208 -0.07 -24.93 -9.01
N GLN A 209 -0.13 -24.59 -7.72
CA GLN A 209 -1.38 -24.37 -6.99
C GLN A 209 -1.58 -22.89 -6.67
N ASP A 210 -0.49 -22.17 -6.41
CA ASP A 210 -0.53 -20.73 -6.18
C ASP A 210 0.72 -20.01 -6.69
N ALA A 211 0.60 -18.72 -6.95
CA ALA A 211 1.73 -17.84 -7.22
C ALA A 211 1.50 -16.45 -6.65
N PHE A 212 2.56 -15.83 -6.13
CA PHE A 212 2.55 -14.46 -5.66
C PHE A 212 3.84 -13.74 -6.05
N PHE A 213 3.75 -12.63 -6.77
CA PHE A 213 4.85 -11.77 -7.17
C PHE A 213 4.87 -10.52 -6.28
N LEU A 214 5.99 -10.20 -5.63
CA LEU A 214 6.16 -8.98 -4.84
C LEU A 214 6.37 -7.75 -5.73
N ASP A 215 7.02 -7.98 -6.87
CA ASP A 215 7.33 -6.98 -7.89
C ASP A 215 7.51 -7.70 -9.25
N GLU A 216 7.88 -6.97 -10.31
CA GLU A 216 8.04 -7.54 -11.66
C GLU A 216 9.20 -8.53 -11.82
N ARG A 217 10.00 -8.75 -10.79
CA ARG A 217 11.16 -9.64 -10.79
C ARG A 217 11.08 -10.69 -9.70
N THR A 218 10.59 -10.32 -8.53
CA THR A 218 10.57 -11.18 -7.34
C THR A 218 9.22 -11.83 -7.17
N GLY A 219 9.18 -13.16 -7.16
CA GLY A 219 7.95 -13.90 -6.95
C GLY A 219 8.14 -15.29 -6.35
N TYR A 220 7.02 -15.89 -5.97
CA TYR A 220 6.93 -17.19 -5.34
C TYR A 220 5.96 -18.06 -6.12
N LEU A 221 6.36 -19.30 -6.35
CA LEU A 221 5.54 -20.32 -6.99
C LEU A 221 5.37 -21.47 -6.00
N ARG A 222 4.12 -21.83 -5.72
CA ARG A 222 3.77 -22.92 -4.83
C ARG A 222 3.26 -24.09 -5.63
N VAL A 223 3.91 -25.24 -5.50
CA VAL A 223 3.62 -26.43 -6.32
C VAL A 223 3.31 -27.66 -5.45
N GLY A 224 2.68 -28.68 -6.02
CA GLY A 224 2.41 -29.98 -5.38
C GLY A 224 1.13 -30.05 -4.55
N ALA A 225 0.92 -31.10 -3.76
CA ALA A 225 -0.31 -31.26 -2.96
C ALA A 225 -0.36 -30.31 -1.74
N PRO A 226 -1.54 -29.98 -1.17
CA PRO A 226 -1.68 -29.07 -0.03
C PRO A 226 -0.72 -29.32 1.15
N ASN A 227 -0.51 -30.59 1.52
CA ASN A 227 0.28 -30.98 2.70
C ASN A 227 1.77 -31.22 2.44
N THR A 228 2.17 -31.37 1.18
CA THR A 228 3.54 -31.72 0.77
C THR A 228 4.13 -30.74 -0.23
N GLY A 229 3.44 -29.61 -0.46
CA GLY A 229 3.80 -28.68 -1.50
C GLY A 229 5.13 -27.98 -1.24
N GLN A 230 5.77 -27.50 -2.29
CA GLN A 230 7.05 -26.81 -2.21
C GLN A 230 6.88 -25.35 -2.64
N ILE A 231 7.74 -24.47 -2.13
CA ILE A 231 7.88 -23.12 -2.70
C ILE A 231 9.17 -23.02 -3.49
N PHE A 232 9.04 -22.36 -4.63
CA PHE A 232 10.15 -21.81 -5.39
C PHE A 232 10.08 -20.29 -5.36
N LYS A 233 11.25 -19.63 -5.34
CA LYS A 233 11.39 -18.18 -5.42
C LYS A 233 12.15 -17.80 -6.69
N THR A 234 11.70 -16.76 -7.36
CA THR A 234 12.39 -16.12 -8.49
C THR A 234 12.79 -14.69 -8.12
N THR A 235 13.84 -14.17 -8.76
CA THR A 235 14.30 -12.77 -8.68
C THR A 235 14.56 -12.15 -10.06
N ASP A 236 14.11 -12.85 -11.12
CA ASP A 236 14.26 -12.46 -12.52
C ASP A 236 12.95 -12.55 -13.32
N GLY A 237 11.81 -12.58 -12.64
CA GLY A 237 10.49 -12.55 -13.27
C GLY A 237 10.02 -13.91 -13.77
N GLY A 238 10.49 -14.99 -13.14
CA GLY A 238 10.11 -16.37 -13.44
C GLY A 238 11.01 -17.09 -14.44
N GLY A 239 12.15 -16.48 -14.82
CA GLY A 239 13.14 -17.09 -15.70
C GLY A 239 13.93 -18.21 -15.03
N SER A 240 14.27 -18.04 -13.76
CA SER A 240 14.88 -19.07 -12.90
C SER A 240 14.21 -19.13 -11.53
N TRP A 241 14.27 -20.31 -10.91
CA TRP A 241 13.53 -20.60 -9.67
C TRP A 241 14.40 -21.37 -8.67
N THR A 242 14.60 -20.78 -7.50
CA THR A 242 15.31 -21.44 -6.40
C THR A 242 14.32 -22.06 -5.42
N GLY A 243 14.42 -23.38 -5.20
CA GLY A 243 13.62 -24.09 -4.21
C GLY A 243 13.93 -23.63 -2.79
N MET A 244 12.90 -23.44 -1.97
CA MET A 244 13.04 -23.00 -0.58
C MET A 244 12.75 -24.15 0.39
N ALA A 245 13.45 -24.14 1.53
CA ALA A 245 13.24 -25.08 2.62
C ALA A 245 11.96 -24.76 3.43
N ALA A 246 10.81 -24.68 2.74
CA ALA A 246 9.52 -24.35 3.31
C ALA A 246 8.37 -24.99 2.53
N SER A 247 7.32 -25.42 3.25
CA SER A 247 6.06 -25.92 2.70
C SER A 247 4.88 -25.21 3.38
N PRO A 248 4.62 -23.93 3.04
CA PRO A 248 3.62 -23.14 3.71
C PRO A 248 2.31 -23.25 2.95
N GLY A 249 1.35 -23.93 3.57
CA GLY A 249 -0.06 -23.97 3.19
C GLY A 249 -0.42 -24.10 1.68
N ALA A 250 -1.61 -23.62 1.34
CA ALA A 250 -2.17 -23.71 -0.01
C ALA A 250 -2.14 -22.39 -0.79
N ARG A 251 -2.41 -21.25 -0.13
CA ARG A 251 -2.37 -19.91 -0.75
C ARG A 251 -1.30 -19.03 -0.10
N ILE A 252 -0.54 -18.27 -0.88
CA ILE A 252 0.51 -17.34 -0.43
C ILE A 252 0.04 -15.89 -0.66
N GLN A 253 0.11 -15.06 0.37
CA GLN A 253 -0.08 -13.61 0.25
C GLN A 253 0.97 -12.87 1.06
N PHE A 254 1.43 -11.74 0.54
CA PHE A 254 2.29 -10.82 1.26
C PHE A 254 1.54 -9.54 1.59
N ALA A 255 1.74 -9.04 2.81
CA ALA A 255 1.24 -7.73 3.26
C ALA A 255 2.20 -6.61 2.85
N ASP A 256 3.48 -6.97 2.83
CA ASP A 256 4.58 -6.14 2.38
C ASP A 256 5.72 -7.07 1.89
N PRO A 257 6.79 -6.53 1.30
CA PRO A 257 7.88 -7.32 0.74
C PRO A 257 8.65 -8.22 1.72
N GLU A 258 8.43 -8.05 3.04
CA GLU A 258 9.09 -8.81 4.10
C GLU A 258 8.11 -9.75 4.81
N VAL A 259 6.86 -9.32 5.00
CA VAL A 259 5.84 -10.06 5.76
C VAL A 259 4.83 -10.71 4.83
N GLY A 260 4.79 -12.05 4.87
CA GLY A 260 3.84 -12.83 4.08
C GLY A 260 3.40 -14.09 4.80
N TRP A 261 2.17 -14.49 4.52
CA TRP A 261 1.52 -15.66 5.12
C TRP A 261 1.14 -16.66 4.04
N ALA A 262 1.09 -17.92 4.45
CA ALA A 262 0.38 -18.95 3.73
C ALA A 262 -0.41 -19.80 4.70
N ILE A 263 -1.68 -20.05 4.38
CA ILE A 263 -2.60 -20.72 5.28
C ILE A 263 -3.13 -22.00 4.64
N LEU A 264 -3.31 -23.03 5.48
CA LEU A 264 -4.00 -24.26 5.14
C LEU A 264 -4.70 -24.82 6.39
N TYR A 265 -6.03 -24.93 6.33
CA TYR A 265 -6.88 -25.46 7.40
C TYR A 265 -6.77 -24.72 8.73
N ASP A 266 -5.88 -25.17 9.62
CA ASP A 266 -5.59 -24.61 10.94
C ASP A 266 -4.14 -24.11 11.06
N LYS A 267 -3.32 -24.39 10.05
CA LYS A 267 -1.90 -24.06 9.99
C LYS A 267 -1.70 -22.72 9.32
N VAL A 268 -1.13 -21.78 10.06
CA VAL A 268 -0.62 -20.51 9.53
C VAL A 268 0.89 -20.60 9.45
N SER A 269 1.39 -20.50 8.24
CA SER A 269 2.81 -20.34 7.94
C SER A 269 3.09 -18.87 7.63
N PHE A 270 4.16 -18.32 8.17
CA PHE A 270 4.49 -16.90 8.03
C PHE A 270 5.99 -16.67 7.88
N THR A 271 6.33 -15.60 7.17
CA THR A 271 7.68 -15.05 7.03
C THR A 271 7.68 -13.58 7.45
N THR A 272 8.84 -13.11 7.93
CA THR A 272 9.10 -11.71 8.24
C THR A 272 10.40 -11.23 7.59
N ASP A 273 10.93 -12.00 6.64
CA ASP A 273 12.22 -11.75 5.96
C ASP A 273 12.13 -11.91 4.44
N GLY A 274 10.94 -11.71 3.86
CA GLY A 274 10.72 -11.78 2.42
C GLY A 274 10.78 -13.22 1.92
N GLY A 275 10.17 -14.12 2.67
CA GLY A 275 10.06 -15.54 2.34
C GLY A 275 11.35 -16.33 2.43
N ASN A 276 12.47 -15.74 2.89
CA ASN A 276 13.73 -16.47 3.00
C ASN A 276 13.65 -17.56 4.09
N ARG A 277 12.85 -17.33 5.14
CA ARG A 277 12.50 -18.31 6.17
C ARG A 277 11.01 -18.27 6.45
N TRP A 278 10.42 -19.45 6.63
CA TRP A 278 9.01 -19.62 6.98
C TRP A 278 8.87 -20.38 8.29
N ASN A 279 8.07 -19.84 9.20
CA ASN A 279 7.69 -20.47 10.45
C ASN A 279 6.24 -20.94 10.35
N SER A 280 5.91 -22.10 10.89
CA SER A 280 4.54 -22.64 10.84
C SER A 280 4.00 -22.92 12.24
N ARG A 281 2.74 -22.60 12.47
CA ARG A 281 2.02 -22.91 13.71
C ARG A 281 0.59 -23.28 13.41
N GLN A 282 0.05 -24.22 14.17
CA GLN A 282 -1.38 -24.50 14.18
C GLN A 282 -2.06 -23.64 15.22
N TYR A 283 -3.29 -23.22 14.90
CA TYR A 283 -4.14 -22.44 15.79
C TYR A 283 -5.47 -23.15 15.99
N PRO A 284 -5.99 -23.19 17.23
CA PRO A 284 -7.25 -23.87 17.56
C PRO A 284 -8.47 -23.02 17.15
N PHE A 285 -8.62 -22.73 15.86
CA PHE A 285 -9.84 -22.10 15.35
C PHE A 285 -11.04 -23.04 15.55
N PRO A 286 -12.22 -22.50 15.91
CA PRO A 286 -13.39 -23.33 16.21
C PRO A 286 -13.96 -24.07 14.99
N ALA A 287 -13.63 -23.62 13.78
CA ALA A 287 -14.06 -24.23 12.53
C ALA A 287 -12.93 -24.19 11.49
N ARG A 288 -13.14 -24.90 10.37
CA ARG A 288 -12.18 -24.94 9.25
C ARG A 288 -12.07 -23.56 8.59
N MET A 289 -10.84 -23.09 8.38
CA MET A 289 -10.58 -21.90 7.54
C MET A 289 -10.66 -22.23 6.05
N ASN A 290 -11.24 -21.32 5.29
CA ASN A 290 -11.41 -21.43 3.84
C ASN A 290 -10.57 -20.40 3.08
N ALA A 291 -10.47 -19.18 3.60
CA ALA A 291 -9.71 -18.10 2.97
C ALA A 291 -9.13 -17.14 4.01
N PHE A 292 -8.21 -16.29 3.55
CA PHE A 292 -7.62 -15.24 4.36
C PHE A 292 -7.31 -14.01 3.50
N SER A 293 -7.23 -12.87 4.17
CA SER A 293 -6.80 -11.61 3.59
C SER A 293 -5.77 -10.97 4.51
N LEU A 294 -4.72 -10.41 3.92
CA LEU A 294 -3.61 -9.78 4.62
C LEU A 294 -3.43 -8.33 4.16
N PRO A 295 -4.36 -7.42 4.52
CA PRO A 295 -4.32 -6.02 4.06
C PRO A 295 -3.12 -5.24 4.59
N ARG A 296 -2.53 -5.68 5.72
CA ARG A 296 -1.36 -5.03 6.33
C ARG A 296 -0.55 -6.01 7.18
N ARG A 297 0.73 -5.73 7.41
CA ARG A 297 1.64 -6.62 8.15
C ARG A 297 1.19 -6.96 9.57
N ASP A 298 0.43 -6.09 10.22
CA ASP A 298 -0.10 -6.28 11.58
C ASP A 298 -1.61 -6.54 11.63
N ARG A 299 -2.25 -6.68 10.46
CA ARG A 299 -3.68 -6.94 10.33
C ARG A 299 -3.93 -8.03 9.29
N GLY A 300 -4.45 -9.15 9.75
CA GLY A 300 -4.90 -10.24 8.88
C GLY A 300 -6.30 -10.68 9.27
N TYR A 301 -7.00 -11.27 8.31
CA TYR A 301 -8.35 -11.80 8.47
C TYR A 301 -8.39 -13.23 7.96
N VAL A 302 -9.05 -14.12 8.70
CA VAL A 302 -9.35 -15.48 8.25
C VAL A 302 -10.84 -15.71 8.35
N VAL A 303 -11.38 -16.40 7.35
CA VAL A 303 -12.81 -16.76 7.27
C VAL A 303 -12.97 -18.25 7.09
N GLY A 304 -14.12 -18.79 7.49
CA GLY A 304 -14.39 -20.21 7.37
C GLY A 304 -15.85 -20.59 7.51
N GLU A 305 -16.08 -21.82 7.96
CA GLU A 305 -17.42 -22.37 8.17
C GLU A 305 -18.14 -21.70 9.36
N HIS A 306 -19.48 -21.83 9.42
CA HIS A 306 -20.33 -21.36 10.52
C HIS A 306 -20.20 -19.85 10.82
N GLY A 307 -20.04 -19.01 9.80
CA GLY A 307 -19.89 -17.56 9.94
C GLY A 307 -18.59 -17.13 10.63
N MET A 308 -17.62 -18.05 10.80
CA MET A 308 -16.38 -17.79 11.52
C MET A 308 -15.53 -16.74 10.81
N ILE A 309 -15.26 -15.64 11.51
CA ILE A 309 -14.30 -14.61 11.07
C ILE A 309 -13.39 -14.30 12.25
N TYR A 310 -12.08 -14.42 12.04
CA TYR A 310 -11.07 -14.01 13.02
C TYR A 310 -10.15 -12.97 12.42
N ARG A 311 -9.78 -12.00 13.26
CA ARG A 311 -8.90 -10.89 12.92
C ARG A 311 -7.62 -10.98 13.74
N TYR A 312 -6.49 -11.12 13.08
CA TYR A 312 -5.19 -10.95 13.70
C TYR A 312 -4.91 -9.48 13.97
N ARG A 313 -4.42 -9.17 15.16
CA ARG A 313 -3.90 -7.84 15.50
C ARG A 313 -2.93 -7.87 16.66
N ILE A 314 -2.28 -6.74 16.88
CA ILE A 314 -1.34 -6.55 17.98
C ILE A 314 -1.99 -5.69 19.05
N VAL A 315 -1.83 -6.11 20.29
CA VAL A 315 -2.54 -5.55 21.44
C VAL A 315 -1.61 -5.35 22.62
N PRO A 316 -1.95 -4.44 23.56
CA PRO A 316 -1.32 -4.39 24.87
C PRO A 316 -1.32 -5.76 25.57
N LEU A 317 -0.31 -6.07 26.38
CA LEU A 317 -0.20 -7.37 27.06
C LEU A 317 -1.42 -7.71 27.94
N ASP A 318 -2.00 -6.70 28.57
CA ASP A 318 -3.16 -6.78 29.45
C ASP A 318 -4.49 -6.88 28.71
N TYR A 319 -4.50 -6.66 27.39
CA TYR A 319 -5.70 -6.79 26.58
C TYR A 319 -6.24 -8.23 26.60
N ALA A 320 -7.56 -8.36 26.78
CA ALA A 320 -8.28 -9.62 26.70
C ALA A 320 -9.63 -9.44 25.98
N ALA A 321 -9.99 -10.41 25.16
CA ALA A 321 -11.30 -10.53 24.53
C ALA A 321 -11.78 -11.99 24.63
N ASN A 322 -13.10 -12.18 24.69
CA ASN A 322 -13.67 -13.53 24.73
C ASN A 322 -13.34 -14.27 23.41
N GLY A 323 -12.99 -15.55 23.51
CA GLY A 323 -12.65 -16.38 22.34
C GLY A 323 -11.37 -15.97 21.61
N MET A 324 -10.54 -15.07 22.17
CA MET A 324 -9.25 -14.72 21.56
C MET A 324 -8.28 -15.90 21.57
N ILE A 325 -7.49 -16.04 20.50
CA ILE A 325 -6.44 -17.06 20.38
C ILE A 325 -5.08 -16.35 20.40
N PRO A 326 -4.16 -16.70 21.32
CA PRO A 326 -2.82 -16.11 21.36
C PRO A 326 -2.05 -16.35 20.06
N ALA A 327 -1.29 -15.36 19.60
CA ALA A 327 -0.42 -15.46 18.44
C ALA A 327 0.94 -14.79 18.71
N PRO A 328 2.05 -15.26 18.10
CA PRO A 328 3.30 -14.51 18.09
C PRO A 328 3.12 -13.22 17.28
N LEU A 329 4.12 -12.33 17.33
CA LEU A 329 4.16 -11.14 16.49
C LEU A 329 4.47 -11.53 15.04
N LEU A 330 3.44 -11.94 14.29
CA LEU A 330 3.51 -12.35 12.88
C LEU A 330 3.93 -11.20 11.94
N SER A 331 4.01 -9.98 12.46
CA SER A 331 4.29 -8.74 11.73
C SER A 331 5.76 -8.34 11.69
N GLY A 332 6.65 -9.00 12.44
CA GLY A 332 8.10 -8.70 12.45
C GLY A 332 8.43 -7.22 12.63
N ILE A 333 7.99 -6.56 13.70
CA ILE A 333 7.99 -5.09 13.88
C ILE A 333 9.37 -4.42 13.97
N ASP A 334 10.45 -5.16 13.78
CA ASP A 334 11.82 -4.65 13.90
C ASP A 334 12.30 -4.01 12.57
N SER A 335 11.59 -3.00 12.06
CA SER A 335 12.05 -2.23 10.90
C SER A 335 13.06 -1.14 11.30
N PRO A 336 14.21 -1.02 10.61
CA PRO A 336 15.12 0.11 10.80
C PRO A 336 14.43 1.47 10.64
N LEU A 337 13.43 1.57 9.75
CA LEU A 337 12.70 2.82 9.50
C LEU A 337 11.82 3.23 10.68
N ASP A 338 11.25 2.26 11.43
CA ASP A 338 10.48 2.55 12.64
C ASP A 338 11.41 3.05 13.77
N SER A 339 12.55 2.38 13.99
CA SER A 339 13.52 2.82 15.01
C SER A 339 14.14 4.19 14.69
N GLN A 340 14.46 4.47 13.42
CA GLN A 340 14.94 5.78 12.96
C GLN A 340 13.88 6.87 13.16
N THR A 341 12.60 6.58 12.85
CA THR A 341 11.50 7.53 13.03
C THR A 341 11.28 7.85 14.52
N GLN A 342 11.40 6.86 15.40
CA GLN A 342 11.30 7.07 16.86
C GLN A 342 12.45 7.93 17.41
N GLN A 343 13.69 7.66 17.00
CA GLN A 343 14.84 8.50 17.35
C GLN A 343 14.63 9.94 16.89
N PHE A 344 14.07 10.11 15.70
CA PHE A 344 13.83 11.41 15.09
C PHE A 344 12.76 12.24 15.82
N VAL A 345 11.67 11.59 16.25
CA VAL A 345 10.65 12.23 17.10
C VAL A 345 11.27 12.76 18.39
N GLN A 346 12.12 11.98 19.06
CA GLN A 346 12.78 12.40 20.31
C GLN A 346 13.72 13.60 20.09
N GLN A 347 14.44 13.63 18.96
CA GLN A 347 15.36 14.72 18.65
C GLN A 347 14.63 16.05 18.43
N VAL A 348 13.53 16.05 17.67
CA VAL A 348 12.77 17.29 17.42
C VAL A 348 11.97 17.73 18.64
N GLN A 349 11.55 16.81 19.51
CA GLN A 349 10.99 17.19 20.81
C GLN A 349 12.02 17.93 21.68
N ARG A 350 13.29 17.50 21.67
CA ARG A 350 14.38 18.22 22.35
C ARG A 350 14.64 19.59 21.71
N MET A 351 14.66 19.68 20.37
CA MET A 351 14.81 20.97 19.69
C MET A 351 13.71 21.96 20.06
N ALA A 352 12.46 21.50 20.15
CA ALA A 352 11.34 22.35 20.54
C ALA A 352 11.52 22.89 21.97
N GLN A 353 11.97 22.05 22.90
CA GLN A 353 12.31 22.47 24.25
C GLN A 353 13.46 23.50 24.27
N ASP A 354 14.49 23.30 23.46
CA ASP A 354 15.67 24.18 23.37
C ASP A 354 15.32 25.61 22.88
N VAL A 355 14.26 25.78 22.09
CA VAL A 355 13.78 27.11 21.61
C VAL A 355 12.48 27.59 22.27
N GLY A 356 12.03 26.93 23.33
CA GLY A 356 10.80 27.32 24.05
C GLY A 356 9.50 27.13 23.26
N VAL A 357 9.50 26.24 22.26
CA VAL A 357 8.31 25.83 21.51
C VAL A 357 7.69 24.60 22.19
N ALA A 358 6.37 24.60 22.39
CA ALA A 358 5.69 23.46 22.98
C ALA A 358 5.86 22.20 22.08
N PRO A 359 6.29 21.06 22.63
CA PRO A 359 6.43 19.84 21.84
C PRO A 359 5.06 19.36 21.34
N MET A 360 4.91 19.21 20.02
CA MET A 360 3.69 18.63 19.46
C MET A 360 3.55 17.15 19.84
N SER A 361 2.31 16.75 20.10
CA SER A 361 1.97 15.33 20.19
C SER A 361 1.96 14.70 18.80
N PHE A 362 2.77 13.67 18.63
CA PHE A 362 2.78 12.86 17.42
C PHE A 362 1.80 11.67 17.51
N THR A 363 1.08 11.48 18.63
CA THR A 363 0.25 10.29 18.91
C THR A 363 -1.23 10.42 18.54
N GLN A 364 -1.77 11.62 18.32
CA GLN A 364 -3.19 11.79 17.96
C GLN A 364 -3.38 12.26 16.52
N ALA A 365 -4.27 11.59 15.78
CA ALA A 365 -4.98 12.20 14.66
C ALA A 365 -6.05 13.12 15.26
N THR A 366 -5.82 14.43 15.23
CA THR A 366 -6.85 15.41 15.57
C THR A 366 -7.11 16.25 14.32
N GLY A 367 -8.39 16.51 14.07
CA GLY A 367 -8.90 17.22 12.90
C GLY A 367 -8.22 18.57 12.67
N ALA A 368 -8.29 19.00 11.41
CA ALA A 368 -7.68 20.21 10.87
C ALA A 368 -7.66 21.38 11.88
N THR A 369 -6.46 21.77 12.29
CA THR A 369 -6.22 23.09 12.88
C THR A 369 -5.18 23.77 12.01
N SER A 370 -5.64 24.78 11.26
CA SER A 370 -4.79 25.70 10.51
C SER A 370 -4.00 26.61 11.47
N PRO A 371 -2.81 27.08 11.08
CA PRO A 371 -2.05 28.03 11.89
C PRO A 371 -2.78 29.39 12.00
N PRO A 372 -2.48 30.22 13.02
CA PRO A 372 -3.05 31.55 13.13
C PRO A 372 -2.56 32.41 11.95
N SER A 373 -3.48 32.84 11.09
CA SER A 373 -3.23 33.84 10.06
C SER A 373 -3.02 35.20 10.73
N GLY A 374 -1.80 35.71 10.69
CA GLY A 374 -1.54 37.12 10.95
C GLY A 374 -1.78 37.91 9.67
N ASP A 375 -2.97 38.46 9.49
CA ASP A 375 -3.20 39.57 8.57
C ASP A 375 -4.20 40.54 9.22
N ALA A 376 -3.71 41.75 9.47
CA ALA A 376 -4.49 42.85 10.01
C ALA A 376 -5.52 43.33 8.98
N ALA A 377 -6.75 43.53 9.48
CA ALA A 377 -7.87 44.04 8.72
C ALA A 377 -7.57 45.41 8.09
N PHE A 378 -7.86 45.54 6.78
CA PHE A 378 -8.30 46.79 6.18
C PHE A 378 -9.67 46.57 5.57
N SER A 379 -10.65 47.29 6.10
CA SER A 379 -12.03 47.33 5.58
C SER A 379 -12.12 48.26 4.37
N THR A 380 -12.79 47.83 3.32
CA THR A 380 -13.71 48.67 2.53
C THR A 380 -14.84 47.79 1.98
N GLY A 381 -16.08 48.23 2.20
CA GLY A 381 -17.28 47.48 1.81
C GLY A 381 -17.79 47.82 0.41
N ALA A 382 -18.59 46.92 -0.14
CA ALA A 382 -19.80 47.23 -0.94
C ALA A 382 -20.62 45.94 -1.15
N ALA A 383 -21.94 46.12 -1.20
CA ALA A 383 -23.00 45.12 -1.10
C ALA A 383 -23.26 44.29 -2.37
N GLY A 384 -23.98 43.16 -2.22
CA GLY A 384 -24.76 42.58 -3.33
C GLY A 384 -25.12 41.09 -3.25
N SER A 385 -26.32 40.79 -2.72
CA SER A 385 -27.22 39.65 -3.03
C SER A 385 -26.81 38.18 -2.79
N SER A 386 -27.53 37.51 -1.89
CA SER A 386 -27.83 36.06 -1.93
C SER A 386 -28.92 35.75 -2.98
N PRO A 387 -29.08 34.48 -3.43
CA PRO A 387 -29.94 33.58 -2.67
C PRO A 387 -29.52 32.09 -2.59
N MET A 388 -29.93 31.51 -1.45
CA MET A 388 -30.45 30.15 -1.22
C MET A 388 -29.54 28.92 -1.32
N ALA A 389 -29.41 28.31 -0.13
CA ALA A 389 -28.72 27.09 0.20
C ALA A 389 -29.46 25.83 -0.27
N ALA A 390 -28.73 24.91 -0.91
CA ALA A 390 -28.99 23.48 -0.87
C ALA A 390 -27.96 22.86 0.07
N GLY A 391 -28.42 22.32 1.20
CA GLY A 391 -27.58 21.63 2.18
C GLY A 391 -27.07 20.31 1.62
N GLY A 392 -25.84 20.31 1.10
CA GLY A 392 -25.04 19.11 0.89
C GLY A 392 -24.07 18.95 2.05
N MET A 393 -24.34 17.98 2.94
CA MET A 393 -23.33 17.49 3.88
C MET A 393 -22.24 16.78 3.08
N THR A 394 -21.09 17.43 2.92
CA THR A 394 -19.86 16.77 2.50
C THR A 394 -19.37 15.88 3.64
N ILE A 395 -19.44 14.56 3.45
CA ILE A 395 -18.74 13.59 4.29
C ILE A 395 -17.26 13.70 3.95
N GLY A 396 -16.54 14.52 4.70
CA GLY A 396 -15.07 14.54 4.67
C GLY A 396 -14.54 13.30 5.38
N GLY A 397 -14.01 12.35 4.61
CA GLY A 397 -13.16 11.30 5.16
C GLY A 397 -11.90 11.89 5.81
N PRO A 398 -11.20 11.17 6.72
CA PRO A 398 -10.13 11.72 7.55
C PRO A 398 -8.83 12.11 6.81
N PHE A 399 -8.83 12.18 5.47
CA PHE A 399 -7.62 12.19 4.64
C PHE A 399 -7.53 13.36 3.64
N SER A 400 -7.99 14.56 4.00
CA SER A 400 -7.85 15.77 3.17
C SER A 400 -6.76 16.75 3.66
N GLY A 401 -5.65 16.26 4.20
CA GLY A 401 -4.60 17.10 4.81
C GLY A 401 -3.37 17.30 3.93
N THR A 402 -3.10 18.54 3.51
CA THR A 402 -1.78 18.98 3.00
C THR A 402 -0.76 18.98 4.14
N ILE A 403 0.50 18.60 3.91
CA ILE A 403 1.57 18.88 4.88
C ILE A 403 1.81 20.40 4.88
N PRO A 404 1.56 21.12 5.99
CA PRO A 404 1.82 22.56 6.03
C PRO A 404 3.31 22.84 5.77
N GLY A 405 3.61 23.82 4.91
CA GLY A 405 4.98 24.25 4.63
C GLY A 405 5.71 23.54 3.48
N CYS A 406 5.04 22.68 2.70
CA CYS A 406 5.59 22.07 1.48
C CYS A 406 4.72 22.44 0.26
N PRO A 407 5.12 23.38 -0.62
CA PRO A 407 4.37 23.67 -1.83
C PRO A 407 4.39 22.47 -2.78
N GLY A 408 3.21 22.01 -3.22
CA GLY A 408 3.06 20.97 -4.25
C GLY A 408 2.44 19.63 -3.81
N ILE A 409 2.08 19.45 -2.54
CA ILE A 409 1.35 18.26 -2.07
C ILE A 409 -0.15 18.59 -2.06
N THR A 410 -0.82 18.51 -3.21
CA THR A 410 -2.29 18.59 -3.29
C THR A 410 -2.89 17.23 -2.95
N GLY A 411 -3.90 17.22 -2.07
CA GLY A 411 -4.74 16.04 -1.87
C GLY A 411 -5.42 15.67 -3.19
N VAL A 412 -5.42 14.38 -3.53
CA VAL A 412 -6.22 13.88 -4.65
C VAL A 412 -7.69 14.04 -4.25
N ALA A 413 -8.36 15.05 -4.79
CA ALA A 413 -9.81 15.05 -4.84
C ALA A 413 -10.22 13.93 -5.80
N ASN A 414 -11.02 12.97 -5.31
CA ASN A 414 -11.68 12.00 -6.17
C ASN A 414 -12.54 12.76 -7.19
N GLY A 415 -12.10 12.79 -8.45
CA GLY A 415 -12.75 13.54 -9.51
C GLY A 415 -11.90 13.66 -10.76
N MET A 416 -11.56 12.54 -11.41
CA MET A 416 -11.10 12.57 -12.79
C MET A 416 -12.31 12.73 -13.73
N SER A 417 -12.68 13.96 -14.08
CA SER A 417 -13.45 14.22 -15.30
C SER A 417 -12.47 14.34 -16.47
N ALA A 418 -12.38 13.30 -17.29
CA ALA A 418 -11.57 13.29 -18.50
C ALA A 418 -12.30 14.03 -19.64
N THR A 419 -11.90 15.27 -19.91
CA THR A 419 -12.06 15.87 -21.25
C THR A 419 -10.85 16.75 -21.53
N GLY A 420 -9.95 16.25 -22.37
CA GLY A 420 -8.74 16.97 -22.82
C GLY A 420 -8.09 16.24 -23.97
N THR A 421 -8.60 16.48 -25.18
CA THR A 421 -8.03 16.06 -26.46
C THR A 421 -6.62 16.65 -26.64
N MET A 422 -5.61 15.82 -26.86
CA MET A 422 -4.29 16.27 -27.31
C MET A 422 -3.99 15.78 -28.73
N THR A 423 -3.94 16.74 -29.65
CA THR A 423 -3.39 16.62 -31.00
C THR A 423 -1.87 16.57 -30.96
N ALA A 424 -1.29 15.62 -31.72
CA ALA A 424 0.14 15.45 -31.87
C ALA A 424 0.77 16.48 -32.83
N SER A 425 1.99 16.93 -32.52
CA SER A 425 2.92 17.43 -33.54
C SER A 425 4.35 17.02 -33.18
N ALA A 426 4.98 16.28 -34.09
CA ALA A 426 6.36 15.85 -34.04
C ALA A 426 7.32 16.97 -34.47
N SER A 427 8.53 17.00 -33.92
CA SER A 427 9.71 17.43 -34.64
C SER A 427 10.99 16.86 -34.02
N SER A 428 11.73 16.13 -34.86
CA SER A 428 13.08 15.62 -34.70
C SER A 428 14.16 16.71 -34.68
N SER A 429 15.28 16.51 -33.96
CA SER A 429 16.61 16.34 -34.58
C SER A 429 17.78 16.32 -33.58
N MET A 430 18.76 15.52 -33.99
CA MET A 430 20.14 15.24 -33.55
C MET A 430 20.95 16.26 -32.74
N ALA A 431 21.87 15.75 -31.91
CA ALA A 431 23.26 16.23 -31.85
C ALA A 431 24.23 15.19 -31.27
N THR A 432 25.31 14.93 -32.01
CA THR A 432 26.51 14.18 -31.60
C THR A 432 27.74 15.08 -31.69
N SER A 433 28.69 14.88 -30.75
CA SER A 433 30.15 15.11 -30.84
C SER A 433 30.72 16.54 -30.88
N GLY A 434 31.86 16.73 -30.20
CA GLY A 434 32.85 17.75 -30.59
C GLY A 434 33.57 18.46 -29.44
N THR A 435 34.88 18.24 -29.35
CA THR A 435 35.86 18.66 -28.32
C THR A 435 36.51 20.04 -28.54
N ASN A 436 37.19 20.51 -27.48
CA ASN A 436 38.40 21.37 -27.39
C ASN A 436 38.25 22.89 -27.10
N GLY A 437 38.91 23.32 -26.01
CA GLY A 437 40.14 24.13 -26.14
C GLY A 437 40.20 25.51 -25.44
N GLY A 438 41.13 25.64 -24.46
CA GLY A 438 41.78 26.89 -24.01
C GLY A 438 41.24 27.49 -22.70
N GLY A 439 41.99 27.85 -21.66
CA GLY A 439 43.44 27.94 -21.42
C GLY A 439 43.81 29.30 -20.77
N PHE A 440 44.50 29.24 -19.60
CA PHE A 440 45.34 30.29 -18.94
C PHE A 440 44.63 31.51 -18.28
N THR A 441 45.01 32.12 -17.13
CA THR A 441 45.94 31.89 -15.98
C THR A 441 45.69 33.00 -14.92
N GLN A 442 46.04 32.71 -13.65
CA GLN A 442 46.65 33.54 -12.55
C GLN A 442 46.76 35.10 -12.71
N ASP A 443 46.69 35.96 -11.69
CA ASP A 443 47.11 35.85 -10.28
C ASP A 443 46.69 37.11 -9.44
N THR A 444 46.70 36.93 -8.11
CA THR A 444 47.00 37.85 -6.96
C THR A 444 46.62 39.34 -6.91
N SER A 445 46.05 39.79 -5.77
CA SER A 445 46.74 40.64 -4.76
C SER A 445 45.79 41.17 -3.66
N ALA A 446 46.37 41.50 -2.51
CA ALA A 446 45.75 41.75 -1.20
C ALA A 446 45.89 43.22 -0.72
N ALA A 447 45.07 43.63 0.25
CA ALA A 447 45.29 44.62 1.35
C ALA A 447 43.90 45.13 1.83
N ALA A 448 43.44 45.15 3.10
CA ALA A 448 43.96 45.47 4.45
C ALA A 448 43.40 46.82 4.98
N ALA A 449 42.68 46.75 6.13
CA ALA A 449 42.56 47.75 7.24
C ALA A 449 41.94 49.16 6.92
N THR A 450 41.22 49.92 7.76
CA THR A 450 40.90 49.95 9.20
C THR A 450 39.88 51.10 9.50
N SER A 451 39.10 50.94 10.59
CA SER A 451 38.60 51.95 11.58
C SER A 451 37.80 53.22 11.18
N GLY A 452 36.74 53.53 11.94
CA GLY A 452 36.30 54.92 12.16
C GLY A 452 34.82 55.15 12.53
N THR A 453 34.61 55.58 13.77
CA THR A 453 33.38 55.85 14.57
C THR A 453 32.47 57.06 14.22
N SER A 454 31.17 56.88 14.49
CA SER A 454 30.21 57.74 15.26
C SER A 454 29.47 58.98 14.67
N GLN A 455 28.27 59.15 15.24
CA GLN A 455 27.25 60.23 15.19
C GLN A 455 26.21 60.13 14.06
N GLY A 456 24.89 60.18 14.26
CA GLY A 456 24.03 60.39 15.43
C GLY A 456 22.70 60.99 14.96
N PHE A 457 21.53 60.55 15.47
CA PHE A 457 20.30 61.36 15.63
C PHE A 457 19.28 60.58 16.49
N VAL A 458 18.52 61.33 17.30
CA VAL A 458 17.75 60.91 18.49
C VAL A 458 16.25 61.17 18.29
N GLN A 459 15.41 60.35 18.97
CA GLN A 459 13.97 60.48 19.32
C GLN A 459 12.94 60.31 18.18
N ASP A 460 11.94 59.44 18.31
CA ASP A 460 10.87 59.54 19.32
C ASP A 460 10.39 58.19 19.89
N ALA A 461 10.09 58.18 21.20
CA ALA A 461 9.67 57.00 21.96
C ALA A 461 8.15 57.04 22.24
N GLY A 462 7.40 56.19 21.55
CA GLY A 462 6.02 55.84 21.89
C GLY A 462 5.98 54.61 22.79
N ASN A 463 5.48 54.80 24.00
CA ASN A 463 5.46 53.88 25.13
C ASN A 463 4.50 52.68 24.88
N PHE A 464 5.02 51.46 24.70
CA PHE A 464 4.26 50.21 24.89
C PHE A 464 4.91 49.40 26.01
N ALA A 465 4.34 49.53 27.21
CA ALA A 465 4.67 48.69 28.35
C ALA A 465 3.95 47.33 28.19
N GLY A 466 4.72 46.23 28.22
CA GLY A 466 4.17 44.88 28.35
C GLY A 466 4.74 43.84 27.37
N ALA A 467 6.06 43.61 27.37
CA ALA A 467 6.65 42.40 26.79
C ALA A 467 7.60 41.76 27.80
N PRO A 468 7.52 40.44 28.07
CA PRO A 468 8.43 39.79 29.00
C PRO A 468 9.85 39.83 28.45
N ALA A 469 10.79 40.27 29.29
CA ALA A 469 12.20 40.29 29.01
C ALA A 469 12.74 38.85 28.93
N ALA A 470 12.96 38.33 27.72
CA ALA A 470 13.99 37.33 27.42
C ALA A 470 14.00 36.96 25.93
N VAL A 471 14.72 37.69 25.07
CA VAL A 471 15.44 37.05 23.95
C VAL A 471 16.55 37.95 23.41
N SER A 472 17.73 37.86 24.03
CA SER A 472 18.99 38.33 23.41
C SER A 472 20.13 37.36 23.70
N ALA A 473 19.82 36.06 23.77
CA ALA A 473 20.82 35.01 23.74
C ALA A 473 20.87 34.46 22.33
N GLY A 474 22.05 34.54 21.70
CA GLY A 474 22.32 33.79 20.49
C GLY A 474 21.98 32.31 20.71
N VAL A 475 21.60 31.65 19.63
CA VAL A 475 21.26 30.23 19.60
C VAL A 475 22.33 29.40 20.33
N SER A 476 21.93 28.60 21.32
CA SER A 476 22.87 27.89 22.20
C SER A 476 23.71 26.85 21.44
N SER A 477 24.92 26.55 21.91
CA SER A 477 25.75 25.48 21.34
C SER A 477 25.05 24.11 21.38
N GLY A 478 24.23 23.88 22.41
CA GLY A 478 23.35 22.72 22.52
C GLY A 478 22.33 22.65 21.39
N PHE A 479 21.65 23.76 21.07
CA PHE A 479 20.70 23.81 19.96
C PHE A 479 21.37 23.55 18.61
N VAL A 480 22.58 24.08 18.38
CA VAL A 480 23.35 23.82 17.15
C VAL A 480 23.69 22.34 17.02
N GLN A 481 24.09 21.69 18.12
CA GLN A 481 24.38 20.25 18.14
C GLN A 481 23.12 19.40 17.91
N THR A 482 21.99 19.74 18.54
CA THR A 482 20.71 19.07 18.32
C THR A 482 20.24 19.23 16.87
N THR A 483 20.38 20.43 16.29
CA THR A 483 20.05 20.72 14.89
C THR A 483 20.90 19.91 13.91
N ASN A 484 22.21 19.82 14.15
CA ASN A 484 23.11 19.01 13.30
C ASN A 484 22.79 17.51 13.38
N THR A 485 22.45 17.02 14.58
CA THR A 485 22.06 15.61 14.78
C THR A 485 20.74 15.30 14.07
N ALA A 486 19.73 16.16 14.21
CA ALA A 486 18.46 16.00 13.53
C ALA A 486 18.61 16.12 12.00
N ALA A 487 19.42 17.05 11.49
CA ALA A 487 19.71 17.13 10.07
C ALA A 487 20.39 15.86 9.54
N ALA A 488 21.29 15.24 10.29
CA ALA A 488 21.92 13.96 9.92
C ALA A 488 20.88 12.82 9.84
N THR A 489 19.97 12.75 10.81
CA THR A 489 18.88 11.76 10.80
C THR A 489 17.89 12.01 9.65
N ALA A 490 17.53 13.27 9.34
CA ALA A 490 16.67 13.61 8.20
C ALA A 490 17.31 13.20 6.85
N ASN A 491 18.62 13.37 6.72
CA ASN A 491 19.37 12.89 5.55
C ASN A 491 19.37 11.35 5.46
N ALA A 492 19.53 10.65 6.58
CA ALA A 492 19.47 9.18 6.62
C ALA A 492 18.07 8.65 6.24
N VAL A 493 17.00 9.30 6.70
CA VAL A 493 15.63 8.98 6.29
C VAL A 493 15.45 9.25 4.79
N SER A 494 15.88 10.42 4.31
CA SER A 494 15.80 10.77 2.88
C SER A 494 16.57 9.80 1.98
N ALA A 495 17.68 9.23 2.45
CA ALA A 495 18.44 8.20 1.74
C ALA A 495 17.76 6.82 1.78
N THR A 496 17.04 6.50 2.84
CA THR A 496 16.40 5.19 3.06
C THR A 496 15.02 5.11 2.40
N VAL A 497 14.28 6.22 2.33
CA VAL A 497 12.92 6.30 1.78
C VAL A 497 12.83 5.77 0.34
N PRO A 498 13.73 6.14 -0.61
CA PRO A 498 13.69 5.59 -1.96
C PRO A 498 13.84 4.07 -1.99
N GLN A 499 14.75 3.51 -1.17
CA GLN A 499 14.94 2.06 -1.07
C GLN A 499 13.70 1.39 -0.48
N PHE A 500 13.09 1.98 0.54
CA PHE A 500 11.87 1.46 1.16
C PHE A 500 10.68 1.47 0.18
N VAL A 501 10.42 2.61 -0.45
CA VAL A 501 9.39 2.81 -1.48
C VAL A 501 9.57 1.85 -2.64
N SER A 502 10.83 1.63 -3.08
CA SER A 502 11.12 0.76 -4.22
C SER A 502 10.68 -0.68 -4.03
N LYS A 503 10.45 -1.12 -2.79
CA LYS A 503 9.96 -2.47 -2.50
C LYS A 503 8.45 -2.62 -2.72
N TYR A 504 7.66 -1.54 -2.72
CA TYR A 504 6.19 -1.57 -2.90
C TYR A 504 5.82 -1.31 -4.37
N ARG A 505 5.85 -2.36 -5.20
CA ARG A 505 5.56 -2.26 -6.65
C ARG A 505 4.42 -3.14 -7.14
N ASN A 506 3.76 -3.88 -6.26
CA ASN A 506 2.63 -4.75 -6.58
C ASN A 506 1.29 -4.07 -6.30
N LEU A 507 0.37 -4.05 -7.27
CA LEU A 507 -1.04 -3.64 -7.20
C LEU A 507 -1.76 -4.10 -5.93
N ASN A 508 -1.54 -5.36 -5.54
CA ASN A 508 -2.13 -5.94 -4.33
C ASN A 508 -1.52 -5.37 -3.03
N LEU A 509 -0.40 -4.65 -3.11
CA LEU A 509 0.26 -3.91 -2.04
C LEU A 509 0.04 -2.37 -2.16
N LEU A 510 -0.61 -1.89 -3.23
CA LEU A 510 -0.54 -0.49 -3.65
C LEU A 510 -1.40 0.50 -2.85
N MET A 511 -2.49 0.15 -2.17
CA MET A 511 -3.25 1.22 -1.49
C MET A 511 -2.41 1.91 -0.39
N THR A 512 -1.70 1.12 0.42
CA THR A 512 -0.72 1.63 1.39
C THR A 512 0.60 2.01 0.69
N GLY A 513 1.04 1.22 -0.30
CA GLY A 513 2.30 1.41 -1.01
C GLY A 513 2.36 2.65 -1.91
N PHE A 514 1.26 3.07 -2.53
CA PHE A 514 1.18 4.20 -3.46
C PHE A 514 1.27 5.54 -2.75
N GLN A 515 0.56 5.71 -1.62
CA GLN A 515 0.70 6.91 -0.78
C GLN A 515 2.12 7.04 -0.25
N VAL A 516 2.68 5.93 0.26
CA VAL A 516 4.07 5.84 0.71
C VAL A 516 5.03 6.15 -0.45
N ALA A 517 4.80 5.61 -1.64
CA ALA A 517 5.68 5.76 -2.79
C ALA A 517 5.69 7.17 -3.39
N THR A 518 4.53 7.84 -3.40
CA THR A 518 4.37 9.14 -4.04
C THR A 518 4.63 10.32 -3.11
N GLN A 519 4.29 10.18 -1.81
CA GLN A 519 4.32 11.30 -0.87
C GLN A 519 5.55 11.27 0.06
N MET A 520 6.04 10.09 0.43
CA MET A 520 7.15 9.96 1.38
C MET A 520 8.47 10.57 0.86
N PRO A 521 8.87 10.41 -0.43
CA PRO A 521 10.07 11.06 -0.96
C PRO A 521 10.00 12.59 -0.91
N SER A 522 8.85 13.16 -1.30
CA SER A 522 8.62 14.60 -1.30
C SER A 522 8.62 15.18 0.12
N ALA A 523 7.99 14.47 1.07
CA ALA A 523 7.98 14.87 2.47
C ALA A 523 9.38 14.79 3.12
N ALA A 524 10.15 13.74 2.82
CA ALA A 524 11.52 13.60 3.30
C ALA A 524 12.44 14.71 2.74
N SER A 525 12.30 15.04 1.45
CA SER A 525 13.04 16.13 0.81
C SER A 525 12.69 17.50 1.42
N CYS A 526 11.39 17.79 1.59
CA CYS A 526 10.91 19.04 2.19
C CYS A 526 11.41 19.22 3.64
N LEU A 527 11.39 18.14 4.41
CA LEU A 527 11.94 18.12 5.76
C LEU A 527 13.45 18.40 5.76
N ASN A 528 14.21 17.76 4.88
CA ASN A 528 15.64 18.00 4.75
C ASN A 528 15.96 19.46 4.42
N GLN A 529 15.22 20.06 3.48
CA GLN A 529 15.36 21.49 3.13
C GLN A 529 15.10 22.39 4.35
N SER A 530 14.09 22.08 5.15
CA SER A 530 13.75 22.85 6.35
C SER A 530 14.85 22.77 7.42
N PHE A 531 15.53 21.63 7.56
CA PHE A 531 16.71 21.52 8.43
C PHE A 531 17.93 22.26 7.90
N GLN A 532 18.15 22.30 6.58
CA GLN A 532 19.22 23.11 6.01
C GLN A 532 18.97 24.60 6.22
N ALA A 533 17.72 25.05 6.05
CA ALA A 533 17.32 26.43 6.34
C ALA A 533 17.56 26.79 7.82
N LEU A 534 17.22 25.89 8.74
CA LEU A 534 17.39 26.11 10.18
C LEU A 534 18.85 26.37 10.60
N LYS A 535 19.84 25.78 9.91
CA LYS A 535 21.27 26.00 10.20
C LYS A 535 21.73 27.44 9.99
N HIS A 536 21.00 28.21 9.19
CA HIS A 536 21.37 29.57 8.82
C HIS A 536 20.57 30.64 9.58
N VAL A 537 19.64 30.22 10.46
CA VAL A 537 18.83 31.13 11.26
C VAL A 537 19.67 31.74 12.38
N LYS A 538 19.65 33.07 12.48
CA LYS A 538 20.45 33.83 13.45
C LYS A 538 19.62 34.44 14.57
N ASP A 539 18.31 34.59 14.36
CA ASP A 539 17.40 35.20 15.33
C ASP A 539 16.44 34.18 15.97
N PRO A 540 16.02 34.41 17.23
CA PRO A 540 15.19 33.46 17.96
C PRO A 540 13.77 33.27 17.42
N GLN A 541 13.14 34.32 16.87
CA GLN A 541 11.75 34.23 16.40
C GLN A 541 11.64 33.39 15.12
N SER A 542 12.56 33.60 14.17
CA SER A 542 12.69 32.75 12.99
C SER A 542 13.03 31.30 13.36
N ALA A 543 13.81 31.09 14.43
CA ALA A 543 14.14 29.74 14.91
C ALA A 543 12.89 29.03 15.47
N MET A 544 12.07 29.72 16.26
CA MET A 544 10.79 29.20 16.76
C MET A 544 9.83 28.85 15.62
N ALA A 545 9.68 29.72 14.62
CA ALA A 545 8.82 29.48 13.46
C ALA A 545 9.32 28.28 12.62
N ALA A 546 10.63 28.20 12.38
CA ALA A 546 11.24 27.10 11.64
C ALA A 546 11.10 25.75 12.38
N VAL A 547 11.32 25.72 13.70
CA VAL A 547 11.11 24.50 14.50
C VAL A 547 9.64 24.07 14.51
N THR A 548 8.70 25.03 14.58
CA THR A 548 7.26 24.75 14.50
C THR A 548 6.88 24.13 13.15
N ASN A 549 7.42 24.65 12.03
CA ASN A 549 7.20 24.09 10.70
C ASN A 549 7.78 22.67 10.58
N ILE A 550 8.98 22.44 11.11
CA ILE A 550 9.61 21.11 11.18
C ILE A 550 8.73 20.13 11.98
N GLN A 551 8.14 20.55 13.11
CA GLN A 551 7.21 19.71 13.87
C GLN A 551 5.97 19.30 13.04
N TYR A 552 5.41 20.20 12.23
CA TYR A 552 4.28 19.86 11.34
C TYR A 552 4.68 18.90 10.21
N GLN A 553 5.80 19.17 9.53
CA GLN A 553 6.33 18.30 8.48
C GLN A 553 6.65 16.91 9.02
N MET A 554 7.28 16.85 10.19
CA MET A 554 7.53 15.58 10.88
C MET A 554 6.24 14.87 11.25
N ARG A 555 5.21 15.58 11.73
CA ARG A 555 3.94 14.95 12.06
C ARG A 555 3.36 14.25 10.83
N GLY A 556 3.41 14.88 9.65
CA GLY A 556 3.02 14.26 8.38
C GLY A 556 3.86 13.03 8.03
N LEU A 557 5.19 13.15 8.08
CA LEU A 557 6.10 12.03 7.76
C LEU A 557 5.95 10.86 8.73
N VAL A 558 5.88 11.13 10.02
CA VAL A 558 5.62 10.13 11.06
C VAL A 558 4.32 9.44 10.74
N GLN A 559 3.21 10.17 10.52
CA GLN A 559 1.92 9.56 10.17
C GLN A 559 2.01 8.67 8.92
N MET A 560 2.76 9.04 7.89
CA MET A 560 3.00 8.18 6.72
C MET A 560 3.78 6.90 7.04
N VAL A 561 4.84 7.00 7.85
CA VAL A 561 5.57 5.82 8.35
C VAL A 561 4.66 4.98 9.25
N ARG A 562 3.80 5.61 10.07
CA ARG A 562 2.82 4.92 10.91
C ARG A 562 1.79 4.16 10.07
N MET A 563 1.29 4.77 9.00
CA MET A 563 0.38 4.10 8.07
C MET A 563 1.05 2.87 7.44
N ALA A 564 2.34 3.00 7.08
CA ALA A 564 3.14 1.91 6.54
C ALA A 564 3.49 0.81 7.56
N PHE A 565 3.61 1.12 8.85
CA PHE A 565 4.19 0.18 9.83
C PHE A 565 3.43 -0.05 11.14
N GLN A 566 2.49 0.80 11.57
CA GLN A 566 2.24 0.95 13.01
C GLN A 566 0.96 0.33 13.59
N ARG A 567 1.27 -0.40 14.67
CA ARG A 567 0.57 -0.48 15.95
C ARG A 567 -0.15 0.83 16.29
N ARG A 568 -1.45 0.73 16.57
CA ARG A 568 -2.20 1.79 17.25
C ARG A 568 -1.70 1.97 18.68
#